data_AF-A0A9X8E454-F1
#
_entry.id   AF-A0A9X8E454-F1
#
_cell.length_a   1.000
_cell.length_b   1.000
_cell.length_c   1.000
_cell.angle_alpha   90.00
_cell.angle_beta   90.00
_cell.angle_gamma   90.00
#
_symmetry.space_group_name_H-M   'P 1'
#
loop_
_entity.id
_entity.type
_entity.pdbx_description
1 polymer ?
#
loop_
_entity_poly.entity_id
_entity_poly.type
_entity_poly.pdbx_seq_one_letter_code
_entity_poly.pdbx_strand_id
1 'polypeptide(L)'
;MIDDEESWIMYGALHYKSQQVAAVMTPIDRVFMLVSTAKLNADTMSDIYHSGFSRIPVWRKTRNDIVGLLFTKDLVFIDPEDAIPVEEFIQIFGRGVHRVWPDANLGDLLKAFKMGRSRLALVQEVNNTGAGDPYLEAVGIVTLEDVVEEILQDTFRNEPNVGTYSLFWKLYKV
;
A
#
# COMPACT_ATOMS: atom_id res chain seq x y z
N MET A 1 3.39 -15.70 34.57
CA MET A 1 2.15 -14.98 34.22
C MET A 1 2.44 -14.38 32.87
N ILE A 2 1.67 -14.72 31.83
CA ILE A 2 1.86 -14.10 30.51
C ILE A 2 1.36 -12.68 30.64
N ASP A 3 2.13 -11.71 30.16
CA ASP A 3 1.72 -10.31 30.17
C ASP A 3 0.54 -10.07 29.21
N ASP A 4 -0.24 -9.03 29.44
CA ASP A 4 -1.40 -8.73 28.59
C ASP A 4 -0.97 -8.44 27.14
N GLU A 5 0.19 -7.83 26.92
CA GLU A 5 0.75 -7.59 25.57
C GLU A 5 1.10 -8.90 24.86
N GLU A 6 1.77 -9.82 25.55
CA GLU A 6 2.11 -11.14 25.02
C GLU A 6 0.85 -11.95 24.67
N SER A 7 -0.22 -11.78 25.45
CA SER A 7 -1.51 -12.43 25.21
C SER A 7 -2.18 -11.92 23.93
N TRP A 8 -2.15 -10.61 23.67
CA TRP A 8 -2.70 -10.01 22.45
C TRP A 8 -1.93 -10.41 21.19
N ILE A 9 -0.60 -10.39 21.25
CA ILE A 9 0.25 -10.83 20.13
C ILE A 9 -0.02 -12.32 19.82
N MET A 10 -0.16 -13.15 20.86
CA MET A 10 -0.50 -14.56 20.67
C MET A 10 -1.89 -14.73 20.03
N TYR A 11 -2.87 -13.93 20.44
CA TYR A 11 -4.19 -13.92 19.81
C TYR A 11 -4.10 -13.54 18.31
N GLY A 12 -3.46 -12.41 17.98
CA GLY A 12 -3.28 -11.98 16.59
C GLY A 12 -2.54 -13.02 15.74
N ALA A 13 -1.44 -13.58 16.26
CA ALA A 13 -0.66 -14.61 15.58
C ALA A 13 -1.46 -15.91 15.31
N LEU A 14 -2.43 -16.25 16.17
CA LEU A 14 -3.30 -17.42 15.97
C LEU A 14 -4.42 -17.17 14.95
N HIS A 15 -4.91 -15.93 14.84
CA HIS A 15 -6.11 -15.62 14.04
C HIS A 15 -5.82 -14.95 12.69
N TYR A 16 -4.69 -14.25 12.52
CA TYR A 16 -4.43 -13.44 11.31
C TYR A 16 -4.58 -14.24 10.01
N LYS A 17 -4.23 -15.53 10.02
CA LYS A 17 -4.22 -16.36 8.81
C LYS A 17 -5.58 -16.49 8.15
N SER A 18 -6.68 -16.47 8.91
CA SER A 18 -8.05 -16.57 8.39
C SER A 18 -8.71 -15.22 8.15
N GLN A 19 -8.03 -14.12 8.48
CA GLN A 19 -8.56 -12.79 8.27
C GLN A 19 -8.46 -12.41 6.79
N GLN A 20 -9.48 -11.70 6.31
CA GLN A 20 -9.55 -11.28 4.91
C GLN A 20 -8.80 -9.97 4.69
N VAL A 21 -8.22 -9.81 3.50
CA VAL A 21 -7.52 -8.59 3.07
C VAL A 21 -8.41 -7.35 3.22
N ALA A 22 -9.69 -7.45 2.89
CA ALA A 22 -10.64 -6.35 3.01
C ALA A 22 -10.77 -5.78 4.43
N ALA A 23 -10.50 -6.58 5.46
CA ALA A 23 -10.63 -6.15 6.86
C ALA A 23 -9.48 -5.21 7.30
N VAL A 24 -8.34 -5.26 6.62
CA VAL A 24 -7.11 -4.53 7.03
C VAL A 24 -6.60 -3.57 5.95
N MET A 25 -7.11 -3.66 4.72
CA MET A 25 -6.66 -2.81 3.62
C MET A 25 -6.92 -1.32 3.88
N THR A 26 -6.10 -0.47 3.28
CA THR A 26 -6.35 0.97 3.18
C THR A 26 -7.25 1.24 1.96
N PRO A 27 -8.45 1.84 2.14
CA PRO A 27 -9.34 2.20 1.04
C PRO A 27 -8.69 3.14 0.02
N ILE A 28 -9.01 2.96 -1.28
CA ILE A 28 -8.32 3.63 -2.41
C ILE A 28 -8.39 5.16 -2.38
N ASP A 29 -9.45 5.72 -1.79
CA ASP A 29 -9.68 7.15 -1.60
C ASP A 29 -8.72 7.79 -0.59
N ARG A 30 -8.19 7.00 0.34
CA ARG A 30 -7.21 7.43 1.36
C ARG A 30 -5.75 7.22 0.94
N VAL A 31 -5.50 6.61 -0.23
CA VAL A 31 -4.15 6.33 -0.70
C VAL A 31 -3.54 7.56 -1.36
N PHE A 32 -2.31 7.92 -1.01
CA PHE A 32 -1.54 8.90 -1.76
C PHE A 32 -1.07 8.28 -3.08
N MET A 33 -1.34 8.94 -4.20
CA MET A 33 -1.09 8.41 -5.53
C MET A 33 -0.66 9.52 -6.48
N LEU A 34 0.06 9.16 -7.54
CA LEU A 34 0.47 10.09 -8.60
C LEU A 34 -0.25 9.75 -9.90
N VAL A 35 -0.65 10.78 -10.64
CA VAL A 35 -1.09 10.60 -12.03
C VAL A 35 0.12 10.34 -12.91
N SER A 36 -0.01 9.48 -13.91
CA SER A 36 1.08 9.01 -14.76
C SER A 36 1.74 10.13 -15.57
N THR A 37 0.97 11.19 -15.85
CA THR A 37 1.40 12.41 -16.55
C THR A 37 2.04 13.44 -15.62
N ALA A 38 2.07 13.22 -14.31
CA ALA A 38 2.79 14.10 -13.38
C ALA A 38 4.28 14.10 -13.75
N LYS A 39 4.95 15.24 -13.57
CA LYS A 39 6.37 15.38 -13.84
C LYS A 39 7.14 15.28 -12.53
N LEU A 40 8.23 14.53 -12.50
CA LEU A 40 9.14 14.43 -11.36
C LEU A 40 9.99 15.71 -11.21
N ASN A 41 9.31 16.84 -10.99
CA ASN A 41 9.91 18.16 -10.75
C ASN A 41 10.01 18.45 -9.25
N ALA A 42 10.60 19.60 -8.88
CA ALA A 42 10.84 19.96 -7.48
C ALA A 42 9.57 19.89 -6.59
N ASP A 43 8.42 20.37 -7.10
CA ASP A 43 7.16 20.35 -6.34
C ASP A 43 6.65 18.93 -6.11
N THR A 44 6.61 18.11 -7.17
CA THR A 44 6.16 16.71 -7.08
C THR A 44 7.09 15.89 -6.17
N MET A 45 8.40 16.13 -6.27
CA MET A 45 9.39 15.51 -5.41
C MET A 45 9.17 15.92 -3.96
N SER A 46 8.92 17.21 -3.69
CA SER A 46 8.57 17.71 -2.37
C SER A 46 7.31 17.02 -1.82
N ASP A 47 6.25 16.90 -2.60
CA ASP A 47 5.01 16.21 -2.19
C ASP A 47 5.28 14.73 -1.84
N ILE A 48 6.08 14.04 -2.66
CA ILE A 48 6.50 12.66 -2.40
C ILE A 48 7.24 12.57 -1.05
N TYR A 49 8.23 13.44 -0.81
CA TYR A 49 9.00 13.43 0.43
C TYR A 49 8.13 13.73 1.66
N HIS A 50 7.22 14.71 1.58
CA HIS A 50 6.32 15.05 2.68
C HIS A 50 5.27 13.96 2.94
N SER A 51 4.90 13.19 1.92
CA SER A 51 3.98 12.06 2.09
C SER A 51 4.55 10.97 3.01
N GLY A 52 5.89 10.79 3.00
CA GLY A 52 6.59 9.77 3.79
C GLY A 52 6.50 8.35 3.23
N PHE A 53 5.75 8.12 2.15
CA PHE A 53 5.60 6.79 1.55
C PHE A 53 6.79 6.46 0.63
N SER A 54 7.28 5.22 0.63
CA SER A 54 8.24 4.78 -0.41
C SER A 54 7.61 4.14 -1.64
N ARG A 55 6.35 3.70 -1.63
CA ARG A 55 5.69 2.94 -2.68
C ARG A 55 4.39 3.63 -3.00
N ILE A 56 4.41 4.37 -4.10
CA ILE A 56 3.33 5.26 -4.48
C ILE A 56 2.67 4.69 -5.73
N PRO A 57 1.39 4.29 -5.67
CA PRO A 57 0.67 3.85 -6.85
C PRO A 57 0.58 4.97 -7.89
N VAL A 58 0.80 4.60 -9.15
CA VAL A 58 0.69 5.49 -10.30
C VAL A 58 -0.53 5.10 -11.11
N TRP A 59 -1.39 6.08 -11.42
CA TRP A 59 -2.64 5.86 -12.15
C TRP A 59 -2.71 6.70 -13.42
N ARG A 60 -3.42 6.25 -14.45
CA ARG A 60 -3.50 6.96 -15.74
C ARG A 60 -4.80 7.73 -15.94
N LYS A 61 -5.89 7.04 -16.29
CA LYS A 61 -7.17 7.71 -16.65
C LYS A 61 -8.02 8.02 -15.42
N THR A 62 -8.07 7.09 -14.50
CA THR A 62 -8.83 7.18 -13.25
C THR A 62 -7.99 6.56 -12.14
N ARG A 63 -8.30 6.85 -10.88
CA ARG A 63 -7.62 6.24 -9.72
C ARG A 63 -7.78 4.71 -9.65
N ASN A 64 -8.67 4.14 -10.46
CA ASN A 64 -8.85 2.70 -10.59
C ASN A 64 -7.85 2.08 -11.59
N ASP A 65 -7.34 2.87 -12.53
CA ASP A 65 -6.41 2.45 -13.58
C ASP A 65 -4.95 2.57 -13.09
N ILE A 66 -4.58 1.70 -12.13
CA ILE A 66 -3.22 1.63 -11.59
C ILE A 66 -2.30 0.91 -12.57
N VAL A 67 -1.28 1.62 -13.04
CA VAL A 67 -0.34 1.15 -14.07
C VAL A 67 1.00 0.69 -13.51
N GLY A 68 1.34 1.09 -12.28
CA GLY A 68 2.59 0.69 -11.64
C GLY A 68 2.80 1.29 -10.26
N LEU A 69 3.99 1.10 -9.72
CA LEU A 69 4.42 1.67 -8.45
C LEU A 69 5.67 2.52 -8.66
N LEU A 70 5.65 3.75 -8.17
CA LEU A 70 6.83 4.57 -7.99
C LEU A 70 7.49 4.20 -6.67
N PHE A 71 8.80 3.93 -6.70
CA PHE A 71 9.58 3.68 -5.50
C PHE A 71 10.42 4.91 -5.15
N THR A 72 10.17 5.54 -4.02
CA THR A 72 10.84 6.79 -3.60
C THR A 72 12.36 6.64 -3.52
N LYS A 73 12.86 5.46 -3.15
CA LYS A 73 14.31 5.19 -3.14
C LYS A 73 14.98 5.31 -4.51
N ASP A 74 14.23 5.09 -5.59
CA ASP A 74 14.78 5.15 -6.95
C ASP A 74 14.90 6.59 -7.45
N LEU A 75 14.21 7.54 -6.81
CA LEU A 75 14.29 8.97 -7.11
C LEU A 75 15.67 9.57 -6.83
N VAL A 76 16.56 8.84 -6.14
CA VAL A 76 17.97 9.23 -5.94
C VAL A 76 18.73 9.43 -7.26
N PHE A 77 18.24 8.85 -8.36
CA PHE A 77 18.86 8.94 -9.68
C PHE A 77 18.25 10.04 -10.57
N ILE A 78 17.31 10.83 -10.04
CA ILE A 78 16.56 11.83 -10.81
C ILE A 78 17.03 13.23 -10.46
N ASP A 79 17.32 14.01 -11.51
CA ASP A 79 17.41 15.46 -11.40
C ASP A 79 16.00 16.06 -11.57
N PRO A 80 15.46 16.79 -10.58
CA PRO A 80 14.17 17.46 -10.71
C PRO A 80 14.08 18.46 -11.88
N GLU A 81 15.21 18.95 -12.40
CA GLU A 81 15.25 19.83 -13.56
C GLU A 81 14.83 19.13 -14.87
N ASP A 82 15.06 17.81 -14.98
CA ASP A 82 14.68 17.03 -16.16
C ASP A 82 13.15 16.89 -16.30
N ALA A 83 12.42 17.00 -15.19
CA ALA A 83 10.96 16.95 -15.12
C ALA A 83 10.34 15.77 -15.88
N ILE A 84 10.97 14.59 -15.78
CA ILE A 84 10.57 13.35 -16.46
C ILE A 84 9.15 12.95 -16.01
N PRO A 85 8.25 12.57 -16.94
CA PRO A 85 6.94 12.03 -16.58
C PRO A 85 7.05 10.76 -15.73
N VAL A 86 6.20 10.65 -14.70
CA VAL A 86 6.21 9.50 -13.77
C VAL A 86 6.05 8.17 -14.52
N GLU A 87 5.20 8.13 -15.54
CA GLU A 87 4.98 6.91 -16.34
C GLU A 87 6.26 6.41 -17.03
N GLU A 88 7.05 7.33 -17.60
CA GLU A 88 8.31 6.99 -18.25
C GLU A 88 9.31 6.45 -17.23
N PHE A 89 9.37 7.08 -16.05
CA PHE A 89 10.29 6.66 -14.99
C PHE A 89 9.98 5.26 -14.44
N ILE A 90 8.71 4.95 -14.15
CA ILE A 90 8.35 3.63 -13.60
C ILE A 90 8.53 2.50 -14.63
N GLN A 91 8.44 2.80 -15.92
CA GLN A 91 8.67 1.82 -16.99
C GLN A 91 10.12 1.36 -17.05
N ILE A 92 11.10 2.22 -16.70
CA ILE A 92 12.52 1.87 -16.65
C ILE A 92 12.77 0.69 -15.70
N PHE A 93 12.06 0.67 -14.57
CA PHE A 93 12.23 -0.39 -13.56
C PHE A 93 11.33 -1.61 -13.79
N GLY A 94 10.32 -1.49 -14.67
CA GLY A 94 9.44 -2.61 -15.05
C GLY A 94 8.66 -3.25 -13.89
N ARG A 95 8.39 -2.50 -12.81
CA ARG A 95 7.79 -3.06 -11.60
C ARG A 95 6.26 -3.08 -11.72
N GLY A 96 5.72 -4.27 -11.94
CA GLY A 96 4.29 -4.52 -11.87
C GLY A 96 3.74 -4.36 -10.44
N VAL A 97 2.42 -4.30 -10.34
CA VAL A 97 1.71 -4.23 -9.07
C VAL A 97 1.19 -5.61 -8.72
N HIS A 98 1.56 -6.16 -7.57
CA HIS A 98 0.98 -7.41 -7.08
C HIS A 98 -0.50 -7.17 -6.77
N ARG A 99 -1.40 -7.97 -7.36
CA ARG A 99 -2.86 -7.81 -7.21
C ARG A 99 -3.43 -8.95 -6.40
N VAL A 100 -4.37 -8.62 -5.52
CA VAL A 100 -5.07 -9.58 -4.65
C VAL A 100 -6.55 -9.28 -4.60
N TRP A 101 -7.33 -10.27 -4.21
CA TRP A 101 -8.77 -10.15 -3.98
C TRP A 101 -9.05 -9.71 -2.54
N PRO A 102 -10.17 -9.01 -2.28
CA PRO A 102 -10.58 -8.60 -0.93
C PRO A 102 -10.79 -9.78 0.03
N ASP A 103 -11.28 -10.92 -0.49
CA ASP A 103 -11.61 -12.13 0.26
C ASP A 103 -10.41 -13.07 0.45
N ALA A 104 -9.25 -12.72 -0.12
CA ALA A 104 -8.01 -13.45 0.09
C ALA A 104 -7.59 -13.37 1.57
N ASN A 105 -6.96 -14.44 2.04
CA ASN A 105 -6.50 -14.57 3.42
C ASN A 105 -5.14 -13.90 3.65
N LEU A 106 -4.97 -13.22 4.79
CA LEU A 106 -3.68 -12.59 5.15
C LEU A 106 -2.54 -13.62 5.28
N GLY A 107 -2.86 -14.87 5.63
CA GLY A 107 -1.88 -15.94 5.70
C GLY A 107 -1.19 -16.22 4.36
N ASP A 108 -1.93 -16.13 3.25
CA ASP A 108 -1.37 -16.32 1.90
C ASP A 108 -0.70 -15.06 1.37
N LEU A 109 -1.26 -13.89 1.70
CA LEU A 109 -0.63 -12.61 1.42
C LEU A 109 0.75 -12.49 2.09
N LEU A 110 0.86 -12.86 3.37
CA LEU A 110 2.14 -12.84 4.10
C LEU A 110 3.18 -13.76 3.44
N LYS A 111 2.77 -14.94 2.96
CA LYS A 111 3.66 -15.84 2.20
C LYS A 111 4.12 -15.17 0.91
N ALA A 112 3.21 -14.53 0.17
CA ALA A 112 3.54 -13.83 -1.08
C ALA A 112 4.54 -12.69 -0.84
N PHE A 113 4.37 -11.92 0.24
CA PHE A 113 5.30 -10.88 0.65
C PHE A 113 6.67 -11.44 1.05
N LYS A 114 6.72 -12.54 1.82
CA LYS A 114 7.97 -13.21 2.20
C LYS A 114 8.74 -13.81 1.02
N MET A 115 8.05 -14.19 -0.05
CA MET A 115 8.68 -14.65 -1.30
C MET A 115 9.27 -13.52 -2.14
N GLY A 116 9.21 -12.27 -1.67
CA GLY A 116 9.81 -11.11 -2.33
C GLY A 116 9.02 -10.59 -3.53
N ARG A 117 7.75 -10.99 -3.69
CA ARG A 117 6.91 -10.54 -4.83
C ARG A 117 6.65 -9.03 -4.81
N SER A 118 6.33 -8.48 -3.64
CA SER A 118 6.18 -7.05 -3.34
C SER A 118 5.98 -6.90 -1.83
N ARG A 119 6.08 -5.69 -1.27
CA ARG A 119 5.60 -5.37 0.10
C ARG A 119 4.27 -4.61 0.12
N LEU A 120 3.76 -4.27 -1.07
CA LEU A 120 2.47 -3.63 -1.29
C LEU A 120 1.72 -4.44 -2.34
N ALA A 121 0.46 -4.76 -2.05
CA ALA A 121 -0.48 -5.33 -3.00
C ALA A 121 -1.67 -4.39 -3.23
N LEU A 122 -2.12 -4.32 -4.48
CA LEU A 122 -3.35 -3.65 -4.86
C LEU A 122 -4.52 -4.61 -4.67
N VAL A 123 -5.52 -4.16 -3.92
CA VAL A 123 -6.77 -4.89 -3.73
C VAL A 123 -7.71 -4.46 -4.83
N GLN A 124 -8.27 -5.42 -5.54
CA GLN A 124 -9.18 -5.17 -6.65
C GLN A 124 -10.41 -6.06 -6.59
N GLU A 125 -11.52 -5.54 -7.09
CA GLU A 125 -12.81 -6.22 -7.17
C GLU A 125 -13.37 -6.17 -8.58
N VAL A 126 -14.28 -7.10 -8.89
CA VAL A 126 -15.05 -7.05 -10.14
C VAL A 126 -16.22 -6.10 -9.93
N ASN A 127 -16.19 -4.97 -10.62
CA ASN A 127 -17.33 -4.07 -10.68
C ASN A 127 -18.27 -4.52 -11.82
N ASN A 128 -19.51 -4.87 -11.46
CA ASN A 128 -20.58 -5.26 -12.38
C ASN A 128 -21.70 -4.20 -12.48
N THR A 129 -21.44 -2.98 -12.01
CA THR A 129 -22.44 -1.91 -11.98
C THR A 129 -22.40 -1.08 -13.26
N GLY A 130 -23.58 -0.71 -13.77
CA GLY A 130 -23.72 0.12 -14.97
C GLY A 130 -23.95 -0.67 -16.26
N ALA A 131 -24.03 0.05 -17.38
CA ALA A 131 -24.18 -0.53 -18.71
C ALA A 131 -22.79 -0.75 -19.32
N GLY A 132 -22.36 -2.01 -19.42
CA GLY A 132 -21.06 -2.38 -19.99
C GLY A 132 -20.60 -3.76 -19.51
N ASP A 133 -19.44 -4.18 -20.01
CA ASP A 133 -18.77 -5.39 -19.53
C ASP A 133 -18.18 -5.15 -18.13
N PRO A 134 -18.16 -6.18 -17.26
CA PRO A 134 -17.49 -6.10 -15.97
C PRO A 134 -16.03 -5.67 -16.10
N TYR A 135 -15.58 -4.83 -15.18
CA TYR A 135 -14.19 -4.37 -15.14
C TYR A 135 -13.60 -4.54 -13.73
N LEU A 136 -12.26 -4.60 -13.68
CA LEU A 136 -11.54 -4.63 -12.41
C LEU A 136 -11.41 -3.21 -11.88
N GLU A 137 -11.86 -3.02 -10.66
CA GLU A 137 -11.77 -1.77 -9.92
C GLU A 137 -10.79 -1.91 -8.77
N ALA A 138 -9.88 -0.95 -8.62
CA ALA A 138 -9.03 -0.87 -7.44
C ALA A 138 -9.84 -0.36 -6.25
N VAL A 139 -9.95 -1.15 -5.19
CA VAL A 139 -10.72 -0.81 -3.99
C VAL A 139 -9.83 -0.40 -2.81
N GLY A 140 -8.55 -0.77 -2.84
CA GLY A 140 -7.59 -0.38 -1.82
C GLY A 140 -6.19 -0.91 -2.05
N ILE A 141 -5.32 -0.71 -1.06
CA ILE A 141 -4.00 -1.34 -0.99
C ILE A 141 -3.83 -2.03 0.36
N VAL A 142 -2.99 -3.05 0.39
CA VAL A 142 -2.57 -3.72 1.62
C VAL A 142 -1.06 -3.90 1.60
N THR A 143 -0.40 -3.66 2.72
CA THR A 143 1.06 -3.77 2.84
C THR A 143 1.47 -4.86 3.82
N LEU A 144 2.76 -5.21 3.82
CA LEU A 144 3.30 -6.14 4.80
C LEU A 144 3.15 -5.61 6.23
N GLU A 145 3.27 -4.30 6.39
CA GLU A 145 3.11 -3.59 7.65
C GLU A 145 1.67 -3.75 8.19
N ASP A 146 0.64 -3.60 7.33
CA ASP A 146 -0.76 -3.82 7.74
C ASP A 146 -0.98 -5.27 8.27
N VAL A 147 -0.32 -6.27 7.65
CA VAL A 147 -0.38 -7.67 8.10
C VAL A 147 0.35 -7.86 9.44
N VAL A 148 1.47 -7.17 9.64
CA VAL A 148 2.23 -7.22 10.91
C VAL A 148 1.46 -6.52 12.02
N GLU A 149 0.83 -5.37 11.75
CA GLU A 149 -0.04 -4.66 12.69
C GLU A 149 -1.19 -5.55 13.16
N GLU A 150 -1.80 -6.31 12.25
CA GLU A 150 -2.84 -7.29 12.61
C GLU A 150 -2.28 -8.42 13.50
N ILE A 151 -1.07 -8.93 13.25
CA ILE A 151 -0.46 -9.95 14.12
C ILE A 151 -0.17 -9.38 15.52
N LEU A 152 0.27 -8.14 15.59
CA LEU A 152 0.64 -7.47 16.83
C LEU A 152 -0.57 -6.89 17.60
N GLN A 153 -1.75 -6.82 16.96
CA GLN A 153 -2.96 -6.19 17.50
C GLN A 153 -2.73 -4.74 17.95
N ASP A 154 -1.85 -4.01 17.25
CA ASP A 154 -1.39 -2.67 17.63
C ASP A 154 -2.52 -1.62 17.56
N THR A 155 -3.54 -1.86 16.73
CA THR A 155 -4.73 -1.01 16.59
C THR A 155 -5.61 -0.97 17.84
N PHE A 156 -5.67 -2.05 18.63
CA PHE A 156 -6.45 -2.13 19.87
C PHE A 156 -5.77 -1.46 21.07
N ARG A 157 -4.46 -1.23 21.00
CA ARG A 157 -3.69 -0.54 22.07
C ARG A 157 -3.93 0.97 22.12
N ASN A 158 -4.41 1.58 21.03
CA ASN A 158 -4.51 3.03 20.93
C ASN A 158 -5.80 3.56 21.58
N GLU A 159 -5.71 3.99 22.84
CA GLU A 159 -6.60 5.04 23.38
C GLU A 159 -6.51 6.30 22.49
N PRO A 160 -7.56 7.15 22.40
CA PRO A 160 -7.67 8.22 21.40
C PRO A 160 -6.69 9.39 21.56
N ASN A 161 -5.68 9.28 22.43
CA ASN A 161 -4.60 10.23 22.54
C ASN A 161 -3.28 9.48 22.48
N VAL A 162 -2.56 9.65 21.36
CA VAL A 162 -1.09 9.88 21.28
C VAL A 162 -0.66 9.60 19.83
N GLY A 163 -0.40 10.67 19.07
CA GLY A 163 0.08 10.64 17.68
C GLY A 163 1.53 10.18 17.49
N THR A 164 2.08 9.39 18.42
CA THR A 164 3.52 9.06 18.44
C THR A 164 3.86 7.83 17.59
N TYR A 165 2.95 6.86 17.44
CA TYR A 165 3.19 5.68 16.59
C TYR A 165 2.74 5.85 15.13
N SER A 166 1.82 6.77 14.85
CA SER A 166 1.44 7.12 13.47
C SER A 166 2.63 7.66 12.66
N LEU A 167 3.58 8.35 13.30
CA LEU A 167 4.83 8.76 12.67
C LEU A 167 5.83 7.61 12.48
N PHE A 168 5.89 6.68 13.43
CA PHE A 168 6.75 5.49 13.31
C PHE A 168 6.33 4.64 12.11
N TRP A 169 5.03 4.37 11.94
CA TRP A 169 4.53 3.58 10.81
C TRP A 169 4.51 4.35 9.48
N LYS A 170 4.34 5.68 9.49
CA LYS A 170 4.53 6.52 8.27
C LYS A 170 5.95 6.42 7.72
N LEU A 171 6.97 6.28 8.57
CA LEU A 171 8.37 6.12 8.13
C LEU A 171 8.69 4.70 7.62
N TYR A 172 7.90 3.70 8.00
CA TYR A 172 8.12 2.28 7.63
C TYR A 172 7.10 1.72 6.63
N LYS A 173 6.07 2.50 6.25
CA LYS A 173 5.45 2.38 4.93
C LYS A 173 6.44 2.87 3.90
N VAL A 174 7.51 2.09 3.74
CA VAL A 174 8.20 2.00 2.46
C VAL A 174 7.10 1.68 1.47
#